data_AF-A0ABC8LZE5-F1
#
_entry.id   AF-A0ABC8LZE5-F1
#
_cell.length_a   1.000
_cell.length_b   1.000
_cell.length_c   1.000
_cell.angle_alpha   90.00
_cell.angle_beta   90.00
_cell.angle_gamma   90.00
#
_symmetry.space_group_name_H-M   'P 1'
#
loop_
_entity.id
_entity.type
_entity.pdbx_description
1 polymer ?
#
loop_
_entity_poly.entity_id
_entity_poly.type
_entity_poly.pdbx_seq_one_letter_code
_entity_poly.pdbx_strand_id
1 'polypeptide(L)'
;MPKMNLFNGLHLKGVLWKHPGKQDSSVVFRLSNGGEVSSDGNCLFTASQKAMEARGVDARELRSRTVRRFLEDYGSLGEEEKEGVKEAVRHMYSPDLKRGWGIHIVQEEKLLAKKVERESLDNAIDELMQIGMQREIAAESIYRERCVPVNDGFSWAKYMSISGSLEDEYDIISLQYTEDGLLSVDENRQGHAAAFGDDIAIECLATEFKREIYVVQAHGSDGMVEEENCVFFLPHKPRSEVVESPVFLFMKGTGWCGGGADHYEPLIVSPSQMISQEKVAFVL
;
A
#
# COMPACT_ATOMS: atom_id res chain seq x y z
N MET A 1 18.59 14.84 -8.79
CA MET A 1 19.92 14.21 -8.91
C MET A 1 20.16 13.00 -7.97
N PRO A 2 19.51 12.85 -6.79
CA PRO A 2 19.63 11.65 -5.92
C PRO A 2 19.13 10.32 -6.55
N LYS A 3 17.93 10.34 -7.16
CA LYS A 3 17.30 9.15 -7.76
C LYS A 3 18.15 8.49 -8.84
N MET A 4 18.86 9.29 -9.64
CA MET A 4 19.66 8.82 -10.76
C MET A 4 20.86 8.00 -10.27
N ASN A 5 21.45 8.35 -9.12
CA ASN A 5 22.59 7.64 -8.55
C ASN A 5 22.20 6.29 -7.92
N LEU A 6 21.03 6.20 -7.26
CA LEU A 6 20.52 4.95 -6.69
C LEU A 6 20.27 3.88 -7.76
N PHE A 7 19.50 4.23 -8.80
CA PHE A 7 19.17 3.28 -9.87
C PHE A 7 20.39 2.92 -10.71
N ASN A 8 21.33 3.86 -10.91
CA ASN A 8 22.61 3.53 -11.54
C ASN A 8 23.42 2.54 -10.69
N GLY A 9 23.43 2.68 -9.36
CA GLY A 9 24.08 1.73 -8.44
C GLY A 9 23.45 0.33 -8.50
N LEU A 10 22.12 0.24 -8.42
CA LEU A 10 21.38 -1.03 -8.50
C LEU A 10 21.51 -1.71 -9.87
N HIS A 11 21.49 -0.94 -10.95
CA HIS A 11 21.69 -1.44 -12.30
C HIS A 11 23.11 -2.01 -12.50
N LEU A 12 24.13 -1.41 -11.88
CA LEU A 12 25.53 -1.82 -12.00
C LEU A 12 25.91 -2.99 -11.08
N LYS A 13 25.44 -2.98 -9.83
CA LYS A 13 25.74 -4.04 -8.83
C LYS A 13 24.94 -5.32 -9.12
N GLY A 14 23.68 -5.18 -9.53
CA GLY A 14 22.76 -6.31 -9.68
C GLY A 14 22.30 -6.86 -8.32
N VAL A 15 21.28 -7.71 -8.36
CA VAL A 15 20.63 -8.33 -7.20
C VAL A 15 20.60 -9.84 -7.39
N LEU A 16 21.24 -10.58 -6.48
CA LEU A 16 21.25 -12.04 -6.51
C LEU A 16 20.00 -12.56 -5.82
N TRP A 17 19.15 -13.22 -6.59
CA TRP A 17 18.00 -13.94 -6.09
C TRP A 17 18.28 -15.45 -6.13
N LYS A 18 17.91 -16.14 -5.05
CA LYS A 18 17.94 -17.60 -4.96
C LYS A 18 16.51 -18.12 -4.89
N HIS A 19 16.17 -19.03 -5.79
CA HIS A 19 14.83 -19.60 -5.81
C HIS A 19 14.59 -20.42 -4.53
N PRO A 20 13.55 -20.12 -3.73
CA PRO A 20 13.38 -20.73 -2.41
C PRO A 20 13.16 -22.25 -2.45
N GLY A 21 12.57 -22.76 -3.54
CA GLY A 21 12.37 -24.21 -3.77
C GLY A 21 13.45 -24.95 -4.57
N LYS A 22 14.53 -24.30 -5.04
CA LYS A 22 15.52 -24.93 -5.95
C LYS A 22 16.95 -24.61 -5.51
N GLN A 23 17.61 -25.57 -4.87
CA GLN A 23 18.92 -25.39 -4.19
C GLN A 23 20.04 -24.81 -5.08
N ASP A 24 20.01 -25.03 -6.39
CA ASP A 24 21.04 -24.54 -7.33
C ASP A 24 20.53 -23.49 -8.33
N SER A 25 19.31 -22.98 -8.16
CA SER A 25 18.76 -21.96 -9.06
C SER A 25 18.97 -20.57 -8.47
N SER A 26 20.00 -19.90 -8.96
CA SER A 26 20.26 -18.49 -8.65
C SER A 26 20.33 -17.65 -9.92
N VAL A 27 19.80 -16.44 -9.84
CA VAL A 27 19.76 -15.49 -10.96
C VAL A 27 20.18 -14.12 -10.44
N VAL A 28 21.02 -13.43 -11.20
CA VAL A 28 21.37 -12.03 -10.94
C VAL A 28 20.47 -11.14 -11.80
N PHE A 29 19.69 -10.27 -11.16
CA PHE A 29 18.85 -9.29 -11.82
C PHE A 29 19.50 -7.92 -11.78
N ARG A 30 19.54 -7.23 -12.92
CA ARG A 30 19.76 -5.78 -12.94
C ARG A 30 18.41 -5.10 -12.80
N LEU A 31 18.33 -4.11 -11.92
CA LEU A 31 17.13 -3.34 -11.70
C LEU A 31 17.26 -1.97 -12.37
N SER A 32 16.24 -1.59 -13.12
CA SER A 32 16.13 -0.28 -13.75
C SER A 32 14.77 0.34 -13.42
N ASN A 33 14.69 1.67 -13.36
CA ASN A 33 13.42 2.34 -13.09
C ASN A 33 12.47 2.17 -14.28
N GLY A 34 11.26 1.65 -14.04
CA GLY A 34 10.21 1.43 -15.04
C GLY A 34 9.31 2.62 -15.33
N GLY A 35 9.67 3.80 -14.82
CA GLY A 35 8.96 5.06 -14.99
C GLY A 35 7.98 5.36 -13.86
N GLU A 36 7.67 6.65 -13.69
CA GLU A 36 6.76 7.12 -12.65
C GLU A 36 5.32 6.60 -12.86
N VAL A 37 4.57 6.53 -11.76
CA VAL A 37 3.13 6.21 -11.75
C VAL A 37 2.37 7.33 -11.05
N SER A 38 1.09 7.45 -11.35
CA SER A 38 0.22 8.46 -10.74
C SER A 38 0.10 8.28 -9.23
N SER A 39 -0.06 9.38 -8.51
CA SER A 39 -0.34 9.42 -7.06
C SER A 39 -1.85 9.46 -6.78
N ASP A 40 -2.59 8.50 -7.33
CA ASP A 40 -4.05 8.41 -7.28
C ASP A 40 -4.57 7.28 -6.38
N GLY A 41 -3.67 6.64 -5.62
CA GLY A 41 -3.95 5.46 -4.81
C GLY A 41 -3.82 4.13 -5.58
N ASN A 42 -3.70 4.14 -6.91
CA ASN A 42 -3.49 2.93 -7.73
C ASN A 42 -2.01 2.62 -8.01
N CYS A 43 -1.08 3.34 -7.36
CA CYS A 43 0.36 3.21 -7.62
C CYS A 43 0.88 1.79 -7.45
N LEU A 44 0.49 1.07 -6.38
CA LEU A 44 0.88 -0.34 -6.15
C LEU A 44 0.51 -1.22 -7.35
N PHE A 45 -0.75 -1.16 -7.78
CA PHE A 45 -1.27 -2.01 -8.86
C PHE A 45 -0.68 -1.62 -10.21
N THR A 46 -0.52 -0.32 -10.48
CA THR A 46 0.09 0.18 -11.73
C THR A 46 1.57 -0.16 -11.80
N ALA A 47 2.31 -0.03 -10.70
CA ALA A 47 3.71 -0.40 -10.61
C ALA A 47 3.88 -1.92 -10.76
N SER A 48 3.05 -2.71 -10.07
CA SER A 48 3.06 -4.18 -10.20
C SER A 48 2.77 -4.63 -11.63
N GLN A 49 1.76 -4.05 -12.28
CA GLN A 49 1.42 -4.32 -13.67
C GLN A 49 2.62 -4.11 -14.61
N LYS A 50 3.28 -2.95 -14.48
CA LYS A 50 4.46 -2.59 -15.28
C LYS A 50 5.65 -3.51 -14.99
N ALA A 51 5.95 -3.76 -13.71
CA ALA A 51 7.09 -4.59 -13.30
C ALA A 51 6.93 -6.07 -13.68
N MET A 52 5.69 -6.57 -13.73
CA MET A 52 5.38 -7.94 -14.16
C MET A 52 5.29 -8.10 -15.67
N GLU A 53 5.36 -7.01 -16.44
CA GLU A 53 5.02 -6.98 -17.88
C GLU A 53 3.66 -7.63 -18.18
N ALA A 54 2.69 -7.47 -17.28
CA ALA A 54 1.38 -8.12 -17.34
C ALA A 54 0.49 -7.50 -18.43
N ARG A 55 0.78 -7.83 -19.70
CA ARG A 55 0.06 -7.31 -20.87
C ARG A 55 -1.41 -7.70 -20.80
N GLY A 56 -2.29 -6.71 -20.96
CA GLY A 56 -3.74 -6.92 -21.01
C GLY A 56 -4.44 -7.01 -19.66
N VAL A 57 -3.72 -6.87 -18.54
CA VAL A 57 -4.31 -6.67 -17.21
C VAL A 57 -4.09 -5.20 -16.83
N ASP A 58 -5.15 -4.49 -16.49
CA ASP A 58 -5.04 -3.13 -15.98
C ASP A 58 -4.95 -3.10 -14.44
N ALA A 59 -4.65 -1.92 -13.87
CA ALA A 59 -4.50 -1.75 -12.43
C ALA A 59 -5.77 -2.07 -11.65
N ARG A 60 -6.95 -1.81 -12.22
CA ARG A 60 -8.25 -2.06 -11.57
C ARG A 60 -8.59 -3.55 -11.52
N GLU A 61 -8.26 -4.27 -12.58
CA GLU A 61 -8.37 -5.73 -12.62
C GLU A 61 -7.38 -6.36 -11.65
N LEU A 62 -6.14 -5.88 -11.56
CA LEU A 62 -5.18 -6.33 -10.54
C LEU A 62 -5.69 -6.10 -9.13
N ARG A 63 -6.21 -4.90 -8.83
CA ARG A 63 -6.86 -4.59 -7.55
C ARG A 63 -7.99 -5.57 -7.25
N SER A 64 -8.87 -5.80 -8.22
CA SER A 64 -10.01 -6.73 -8.06
C SER A 64 -9.56 -8.18 -7.81
N ARG A 65 -8.50 -8.64 -8.48
CA ARG A 65 -7.90 -9.96 -8.21
C ARG A 65 -7.29 -10.04 -6.82
N THR A 66 -6.62 -8.98 -6.40
CA THR A 66 -6.00 -8.88 -5.08
C THR A 66 -7.05 -8.98 -3.98
N VAL A 67 -8.15 -8.23 -4.09
CA VAL A 67 -9.27 -8.32 -3.14
C VAL A 67 -9.90 -9.72 -3.14
N ARG A 68 -10.10 -10.32 -4.31
CA ARG A 68 -10.66 -11.67 -4.41
C ARG A 68 -9.75 -12.71 -3.74
N ARG A 69 -8.44 -12.65 -4.03
CA ARG A 69 -7.42 -13.50 -3.41
C ARG A 69 -7.44 -13.35 -1.90
N PHE A 70 -7.47 -12.11 -1.40
CA PHE A 70 -7.59 -11.85 0.03
C PHE A 70 -8.83 -12.52 0.63
N LEU A 71 -10.01 -12.37 0.01
CA LEU A 71 -11.25 -12.94 0.54
C LEU A 71 -11.24 -14.48 0.53
N GLU A 72 -10.64 -15.10 -0.49
CA GLU A 72 -10.44 -16.55 -0.54
C GLU A 72 -9.53 -17.01 0.61
N ASP A 73 -8.37 -16.37 0.77
CA ASP A 73 -7.40 -16.72 1.80
C ASP A 73 -7.98 -16.47 3.20
N TYR A 74 -8.53 -15.26 3.44
CA TYR A 74 -9.16 -14.86 4.71
C TYR A 74 -10.33 -15.76 5.10
N GLY A 75 -11.13 -16.21 4.12
CA GLY A 75 -12.23 -17.15 4.34
C GLY A 75 -11.76 -18.54 4.80
N SER A 76 -10.51 -18.91 4.47
CA SER A 76 -9.91 -20.20 4.84
C SER A 76 -9.13 -20.19 6.16
N LEU A 77 -8.85 -19.00 6.72
CA LEU A 77 -8.09 -18.83 7.95
C LEU A 77 -8.82 -19.35 9.20
N GLY A 78 -8.05 -19.80 10.18
CA GLY A 78 -8.55 -20.03 11.54
C GLY A 78 -8.88 -18.74 12.28
N GLU A 79 -9.63 -18.83 13.37
CA GLU A 79 -10.07 -17.64 14.13
C GLU A 79 -8.90 -16.85 14.74
N GLU A 80 -7.84 -17.50 15.18
CA GLU A 80 -6.63 -16.84 15.69
C GLU A 80 -5.93 -16.01 14.60
N GLU A 81 -5.81 -16.56 13.39
CA GLU A 81 -5.21 -15.87 12.25
C GLU A 81 -6.08 -14.69 11.79
N LYS A 82 -7.42 -14.85 11.78
CA LYS A 82 -8.35 -13.75 11.48
C LYS A 82 -8.23 -12.62 12.49
N GLU A 83 -8.07 -12.93 13.78
CA GLU A 83 -7.84 -11.91 14.80
C GLU A 83 -6.50 -11.19 14.56
N GLY A 84 -5.45 -11.91 14.15
CA GLY A 84 -4.19 -11.30 13.72
C GLY A 84 -4.34 -10.31 12.56
N VAL A 85 -5.09 -10.70 11.52
CA VAL A 85 -5.39 -9.82 10.37
C VAL A 85 -6.20 -8.60 10.83
N LYS A 86 -7.22 -8.80 11.65
CA LYS A 86 -8.05 -7.72 12.19
C LYS A 86 -7.21 -6.72 12.98
N GLU A 87 -6.34 -7.17 13.87
CA GLU A 87 -5.47 -6.26 14.63
C GLU A 87 -4.47 -5.53 13.72
N ALA A 88 -3.94 -6.19 12.69
CA ALA A 88 -3.12 -5.52 11.67
C ALA A 88 -3.89 -4.41 10.93
N VAL A 89 -5.12 -4.69 10.47
CA VAL A 89 -6.00 -3.70 9.82
C VAL A 89 -6.30 -2.54 10.76
N ARG A 90 -6.59 -2.80 12.03
CA ARG A 90 -6.86 -1.75 13.02
C ARG A 90 -5.65 -0.86 13.24
N HIS A 91 -4.46 -1.42 13.38
CA HIS A 91 -3.25 -0.61 13.53
C HIS A 91 -3.00 0.32 12.34
N MET A 92 -3.37 -0.10 11.12
CA MET A 92 -3.20 0.71 9.91
C MET A 92 -4.30 1.76 9.71
N TYR A 93 -5.56 1.41 9.98
CA TYR A 93 -6.70 2.17 9.48
C TYR A 93 -7.72 2.59 10.55
N SER A 94 -7.62 2.07 11.77
CA SER A 94 -8.47 2.44 12.90
C SER A 94 -7.66 2.39 14.21
N PRO A 95 -6.61 3.23 14.32
CA PRO A 95 -5.67 3.18 15.43
C PRO A 95 -6.30 3.63 16.76
N ASP A 96 -5.72 3.19 17.88
CA ASP A 96 -6.09 3.68 19.20
C ASP A 96 -5.53 5.09 19.43
N LEU A 97 -6.38 6.10 19.21
CA LEU A 97 -6.04 7.52 19.37
C LEU A 97 -5.61 7.93 20.79
N LYS A 98 -5.76 7.04 21.79
CA LYS A 98 -5.24 7.29 23.16
C LYS A 98 -3.77 6.92 23.31
N ARG A 99 -3.15 6.31 22.29
CA ARG A 99 -1.80 5.74 22.32
C ARG A 99 -1.11 5.97 20.97
N GLY A 100 0.16 5.56 20.83
CA GLY A 100 0.85 5.51 19.53
C GLY A 100 1.48 6.82 19.04
N TRP A 101 1.31 7.95 19.75
CA TRP A 101 1.85 9.27 19.37
C TRP A 101 3.39 9.36 19.34
N GLY A 102 4.10 8.39 19.92
CA GLY A 102 5.57 8.30 19.86
C GLY A 102 6.13 7.82 18.52
N ILE A 103 5.27 7.33 17.60
CA ILE A 103 5.68 6.84 16.28
C ILE A 103 5.48 7.92 15.22
N HIS A 104 4.33 8.60 15.26
CA HIS A 104 3.99 9.66 14.32
C HIS A 104 3.05 10.69 14.98
N ILE A 105 3.23 11.97 14.63
CA ILE A 105 2.48 13.10 15.22
C ILE A 105 1.04 13.22 14.70
N VAL A 106 0.75 12.55 13.59
CA VAL A 106 -0.59 12.47 12.98
C VAL A 106 -1.02 11.01 12.89
N GLN A 107 -2.24 10.70 13.29
CA GLN A 107 -2.86 9.39 13.08
C GLN A 107 -4.09 9.55 12.22
N GLU A 108 -4.42 8.51 11.45
CA GLU A 108 -5.53 8.56 10.50
C GLU A 108 -6.49 7.39 10.73
N GLU A 109 -7.77 7.71 10.82
CA GLU A 109 -8.86 6.75 10.86
C GLU A 109 -9.58 6.75 9.51
N LYS A 110 -9.71 5.58 8.89
CA LYS A 110 -10.39 5.39 7.61
C LYS A 110 -11.82 4.88 7.84
N LEU A 111 -12.76 5.57 7.22
CA LEU A 111 -14.17 5.21 7.20
C LEU A 111 -14.67 5.12 5.76
N LEU A 112 -15.65 4.26 5.51
CA LEU A 112 -16.26 4.07 4.20
C LEU A 112 -17.69 4.63 4.22
N ALA A 113 -17.91 5.68 3.45
CA ALA A 113 -19.24 6.27 3.26
C ALA A 113 -19.87 5.66 2.02
N LYS A 114 -21.05 5.05 2.13
CA LYS A 114 -21.79 4.59 0.93
C LYS A 114 -22.16 5.81 0.08
N LYS A 115 -21.88 5.76 -1.22
CA LYS A 115 -22.20 6.87 -2.14
C LYS A 115 -23.68 7.22 -2.11
N VAL A 116 -24.54 6.22 -2.04
CA VAL A 116 -26.01 6.39 -1.99
C VAL A 116 -26.51 7.05 -0.70
N GLU A 117 -25.70 7.11 0.36
CA GLU A 117 -26.05 7.71 1.65
C GLU A 117 -25.44 9.12 1.82
N ARG A 118 -24.63 9.60 0.87
CA ARG A 118 -23.89 10.86 0.98
C ARG A 118 -24.77 12.09 1.28
N GLU A 119 -25.89 12.21 0.59
CA GLU A 119 -26.84 13.31 0.83
C GLU A 119 -27.41 13.27 2.26
N SER A 120 -27.71 12.08 2.77
CA SER A 120 -28.20 11.89 4.15
C SER A 120 -27.13 12.23 5.19
N LEU A 121 -25.87 11.88 4.91
CA LEU A 121 -24.74 12.25 5.76
C LEU A 121 -24.55 13.77 5.81
N ASP A 122 -24.58 14.44 4.64
CA ASP A 122 -24.44 15.89 4.54
C ASP A 122 -25.56 16.61 5.29
N ASN A 123 -26.82 16.18 5.12
CA ASN A 123 -27.95 16.74 5.86
C ASN A 123 -27.80 16.59 7.37
N ALA A 124 -27.34 15.43 7.86
CA ALA A 124 -27.14 15.21 9.28
C ALA A 124 -26.00 16.06 9.87
N ILE A 125 -24.95 16.31 9.09
CA ILE A 125 -23.88 17.24 9.48
C ILE A 125 -24.42 18.66 9.57
N ASP A 126 -25.21 19.08 8.58
CA ASP A 126 -25.81 20.42 8.54
C ASP A 126 -26.80 20.63 9.71
N GLU A 127 -27.56 19.62 10.11
CA GLU A 127 -28.42 19.66 11.30
C GLU A 127 -27.62 19.91 12.58
N LEU A 128 -26.47 19.24 12.76
CA LEU A 128 -25.58 19.49 13.90
C LEU A 128 -24.93 20.88 13.84
N MET A 129 -24.59 21.35 12.65
CA MET A 129 -24.07 22.70 12.46
C MET A 129 -25.11 23.77 12.80
N GLN A 130 -26.39 23.55 12.47
CA GLN A 130 -27.48 24.48 12.77
C GLN A 130 -27.73 24.66 14.27
N ILE A 131 -27.43 23.66 15.10
CA ILE A 131 -27.50 23.76 16.56
C ILE A 131 -26.20 24.30 17.19
N GLY A 132 -25.24 24.75 16.36
CA GLY A 132 -24.03 25.44 16.80
C GLY A 132 -22.77 24.58 16.90
N MET A 133 -22.79 23.33 16.42
CA MET A 133 -21.59 22.49 16.39
C MET A 133 -20.63 22.96 15.29
N GLN A 134 -19.32 22.90 15.55
CA GLN A 134 -18.31 23.10 14.50
C GLN A 134 -18.40 21.99 13.44
N ARG A 135 -18.17 22.34 12.18
CA ARG A 135 -18.35 21.41 11.05
C ARG A 135 -17.53 20.14 11.21
N GLU A 136 -16.27 20.27 11.64
CA GLU A 136 -15.33 19.18 11.79
C GLU A 136 -15.80 18.18 12.85
N ILE A 137 -16.29 18.67 13.98
CA ILE A 137 -16.84 17.85 15.07
C ILE A 137 -18.16 17.20 14.67
N ALA A 138 -19.02 17.92 13.94
CA ALA A 138 -20.26 17.38 13.39
C ALA A 138 -19.97 16.26 12.39
N ALA A 139 -19.03 16.48 11.47
CA ALA A 139 -18.60 15.51 10.48
C ALA A 139 -17.99 14.27 11.14
N GLU A 140 -17.06 14.43 12.08
CA GLU A 140 -16.49 13.32 12.86
C GLU A 140 -17.58 12.48 13.53
N SER A 141 -18.53 13.14 14.21
CA SER A 141 -19.62 12.47 14.89
C SER A 141 -20.50 11.66 13.93
N ILE A 142 -20.92 12.27 12.81
CA ILE A 142 -21.80 11.62 11.84
C ILE A 142 -21.09 10.49 11.11
N TYR A 143 -19.84 10.70 10.68
CA TYR A 143 -19.10 9.66 9.97
C TYR A 143 -18.78 8.48 10.88
N ARG A 144 -18.40 8.68 12.14
CA ARG A 144 -18.20 7.56 13.08
C ARG A 144 -19.48 6.81 13.40
N GLU A 145 -20.61 7.50 13.48
CA GLU A 145 -21.90 6.87 13.75
C GLU A 145 -22.39 6.04 12.56
N ARG A 146 -22.21 6.54 11.33
CA ARG A 146 -22.94 6.05 10.16
C ARG A 146 -22.07 5.40 9.07
N CYS A 147 -20.78 5.71 9.00
CA CYS A 147 -19.88 5.09 8.03
C CYS A 147 -19.31 3.76 8.56
N VAL A 148 -18.79 2.94 7.65
CA VAL A 148 -18.18 1.66 8.01
C VAL A 148 -16.71 1.90 8.36
N PRO A 149 -16.25 1.64 9.59
CA PRO A 149 -14.84 1.73 9.92
C PRO A 149 -14.04 0.62 9.23
N VAL A 150 -12.82 0.94 8.79
CA VAL A 150 -11.87 -0.04 8.25
C VAL A 150 -11.09 -0.63 9.42
N ASN A 151 -11.60 -1.71 10.01
CA ASN A 151 -11.10 -2.26 11.28
C ASN A 151 -11.10 -3.80 11.37
N ASP A 152 -11.37 -4.49 10.27
CA ASP A 152 -11.31 -5.95 10.14
C ASP A 152 -11.04 -6.37 8.69
N GLY A 153 -10.88 -7.68 8.43
CA GLY A 153 -10.60 -8.16 7.07
C GLY A 153 -11.71 -7.84 6.06
N PHE A 154 -12.99 -7.87 6.45
CA PHE A 154 -14.09 -7.61 5.51
C PHE A 154 -14.21 -6.13 5.14
N SER A 155 -14.05 -5.23 6.10
CA SER A 155 -14.01 -3.80 5.89
C SER A 155 -12.75 -3.38 5.12
N TRP A 156 -11.60 -4.03 5.36
CA TRP A 156 -10.40 -3.88 4.53
C TRP A 156 -10.65 -4.27 3.08
N ALA A 157 -11.33 -5.40 2.82
CA ALA A 157 -11.63 -5.82 1.46
C ALA A 157 -12.54 -4.81 0.73
N LYS A 158 -13.51 -4.22 1.44
CA LYS A 158 -14.34 -3.12 0.91
C LYS A 158 -13.50 -1.88 0.60
N TYR A 159 -12.63 -1.48 1.53
CA TYR A 159 -11.71 -0.36 1.34
C TYR A 159 -10.83 -0.59 0.11
N MET A 160 -10.12 -1.71 0.05
CA MET A 160 -9.19 -2.04 -1.03
C MET A 160 -9.89 -2.18 -2.40
N SER A 161 -11.20 -2.44 -2.44
CA SER A 161 -12.00 -2.47 -3.68
C SER A 161 -12.18 -1.08 -4.31
N ILE A 162 -12.00 0.01 -3.56
CA ILE A 162 -12.18 1.37 -4.04
C ILE A 162 -11.02 1.72 -4.99
N SER A 163 -11.35 1.94 -6.25
CA SER A 163 -10.42 2.08 -7.36
C SER A 163 -10.25 3.52 -7.86
N GLY A 164 -10.99 4.47 -7.28
CA GLY A 164 -11.08 5.84 -7.79
C GLY A 164 -12.02 5.94 -8.99
N SER A 165 -13.04 5.09 -9.02
CA SER A 165 -14.03 4.98 -10.10
C SER A 165 -15.40 5.46 -9.63
N LEU A 166 -16.17 6.03 -10.57
CA LEU A 166 -17.57 6.41 -10.33
C LEU A 166 -18.42 5.21 -9.89
N GLU A 167 -18.09 4.02 -10.38
CA GLU A 167 -18.74 2.74 -10.03
C GLU A 167 -18.37 2.18 -8.65
N ASP A 168 -17.43 2.78 -7.92
CA ASP A 168 -17.11 2.31 -6.56
C ASP A 168 -18.32 2.52 -5.64
N GLU A 169 -18.66 1.54 -4.80
CA GLU A 169 -19.84 1.59 -3.91
C GLU A 169 -19.66 2.60 -2.76
N TYR A 170 -18.41 2.83 -2.34
CA TYR A 170 -18.06 3.66 -1.20
C TYR A 170 -17.10 4.77 -1.60
N ASP A 171 -17.22 5.92 -0.94
CA ASP A 171 -16.18 6.95 -0.86
C ASP A 171 -15.34 6.73 0.41
N ILE A 172 -14.06 7.05 0.33
CA ILE A 172 -13.14 7.02 1.48
C ILE A 172 -13.26 8.34 2.22
N ILE A 173 -13.46 8.25 3.53
CA ILE A 173 -13.36 9.36 4.48
C ILE A 173 -12.14 9.11 5.35
N SER A 174 -11.28 10.12 5.48
CA SER A 174 -10.09 10.05 6.32
C SER A 174 -10.19 11.11 7.42
N LEU A 175 -10.24 10.66 8.67
CA LEU A 175 -10.22 11.53 9.84
C LEU A 175 -8.78 11.59 10.34
N GLN A 176 -8.16 12.76 10.27
CA GLN A 176 -6.78 12.96 10.71
C GLN A 176 -6.76 13.56 12.09
N TYR A 177 -5.95 12.99 12.98
CA TYR A 177 -5.84 13.39 14.38
C TYR A 177 -4.41 13.76 14.71
N THR A 178 -4.26 14.74 15.59
CA THR A 178 -3.06 14.92 16.42
C THR A 178 -3.38 14.50 17.86
N GLU A 179 -2.39 14.50 18.74
CA GLU A 179 -2.63 14.22 20.17
C GLU A 179 -3.66 15.18 20.78
N ASP A 180 -3.79 16.39 20.25
CA ASP A 180 -4.74 17.42 20.71
C ASP A 180 -6.17 17.22 20.19
N GLY A 181 -6.41 16.27 19.28
CA GLY A 181 -7.73 15.97 18.71
C GLY A 181 -7.76 16.00 17.18
N LEU A 182 -8.98 16.07 16.63
CA LEU A 182 -9.20 16.05 15.18
C LEU A 182 -8.55 17.27 14.52
N LEU A 183 -7.65 17.01 13.57
CA LEU A 183 -6.94 17.98 12.78
C LEU A 183 -7.72 18.34 11.50
N SER A 184 -8.19 17.32 10.77
CA SER A 184 -8.84 17.51 9.49
C SER A 184 -9.76 16.33 9.13
N VAL A 185 -10.69 16.60 8.21
CA VAL A 185 -11.56 15.60 7.59
C VAL A 185 -11.33 15.68 6.08
N ASP A 186 -10.77 14.62 5.51
CA ASP A 186 -10.63 14.47 4.06
C ASP A 186 -11.73 13.57 3.52
N GLU A 187 -12.42 14.05 2.50
CA GLU A 187 -13.55 13.37 1.88
C GLU A 187 -13.27 13.19 0.39
N ASN A 188 -13.18 11.95 -0.07
CA ASN A 188 -13.01 11.62 -1.49
C ASN A 188 -14.29 11.86 -2.32
N ARG A 189 -14.90 13.05 -2.22
CA ARG A 189 -16.20 13.39 -2.83
C ARG A 189 -16.21 13.28 -4.35
N GLN A 190 -15.06 13.46 -4.98
CA GLN A 190 -14.95 13.34 -6.44
C GLN A 190 -14.83 11.88 -6.88
N GLY A 191 -14.68 10.94 -5.94
CA GLY A 191 -14.51 9.52 -6.22
C GLY A 191 -13.24 9.20 -7.00
N HIS A 192 -12.25 10.08 -7.02
CA HIS A 192 -11.03 9.94 -7.81
C HIS A 192 -9.90 9.26 -7.04
N ALA A 193 -9.91 9.33 -5.70
CA ALA A 193 -8.89 8.65 -4.91
C ALA A 193 -9.23 7.17 -4.76
N ALA A 194 -8.26 6.30 -5.04
CA ALA A 194 -8.35 4.89 -4.75
C ALA A 194 -7.79 4.58 -3.35
N ALA A 195 -8.14 3.43 -2.79
CA ALA A 195 -7.50 2.94 -1.58
C ALA A 195 -6.01 2.67 -1.83
N PHE A 196 -5.15 3.13 -0.92
CA PHE A 196 -3.71 2.87 -1.00
C PHE A 196 -3.42 1.39 -0.76
N GLY A 197 -2.42 0.86 -1.47
CA GLY A 197 -1.93 -0.50 -1.29
C GLY A 197 -1.04 -0.61 -0.06
N ASP A 198 -1.18 -1.71 0.67
CA ASP A 198 -0.40 -2.05 1.87
C ASP A 198 0.26 -3.44 1.71
N ASP A 199 0.98 -3.89 2.73
CA ASP A 199 1.65 -5.19 2.75
C ASP A 199 0.66 -6.35 2.55
N ILE A 200 -0.58 -6.25 3.05
CA ILE A 200 -1.64 -7.25 2.82
C ILE A 200 -1.94 -7.37 1.33
N ALA A 201 -2.10 -6.24 0.63
CA ALA A 201 -2.31 -6.22 -0.82
C ALA A 201 -1.09 -6.80 -1.58
N ILE A 202 0.14 -6.50 -1.14
CA ILE A 202 1.35 -7.02 -1.76
C ILE A 202 1.45 -8.55 -1.59
N GLU A 203 1.15 -9.08 -0.40
CA GLU A 203 1.13 -10.53 -0.15
C GLU A 203 0.06 -11.25 -1.00
N CYS A 204 -1.10 -10.61 -1.19
CA CYS A 204 -2.15 -11.13 -2.06
C CYS A 204 -1.69 -11.17 -3.53
N LEU A 205 -1.01 -10.11 -4.01
CA LEU A 205 -0.40 -10.09 -5.34
C LEU A 205 0.69 -11.18 -5.48
N ALA A 206 1.55 -11.31 -4.48
CA ALA A 206 2.59 -12.33 -4.46
C ALA A 206 1.97 -13.73 -4.60
N THR A 207 0.92 -14.01 -3.84
CA THR A 207 0.17 -15.28 -3.86
C THR A 207 -0.55 -15.51 -5.19
N GLU A 208 -1.24 -14.50 -5.71
CA GLU A 208 -1.98 -14.60 -6.97
C GLU A 208 -1.07 -14.95 -8.15
N PHE A 209 0.12 -14.36 -8.20
CA PHE A 209 1.08 -14.58 -9.29
C PHE A 209 2.13 -15.65 -8.99
N LYS A 210 2.15 -16.23 -7.78
CA LYS A 210 3.12 -17.24 -7.34
C LYS A 210 4.57 -16.79 -7.49
N ARG A 211 4.84 -15.54 -7.09
CA ARG A 211 6.16 -14.90 -7.15
C ARG A 211 6.43 -14.15 -5.87
N GLU A 212 7.69 -14.06 -5.48
CA GLU A 212 8.09 -13.12 -4.42
C GLU A 212 8.01 -11.69 -4.95
N ILE A 213 7.51 -10.77 -4.13
CA ILE A 213 7.53 -9.33 -4.41
C ILE A 213 8.46 -8.68 -3.38
N TYR A 214 9.48 -7.97 -3.86
CA TYR A 214 10.41 -7.24 -3.02
C TYR A 214 10.09 -5.75 -3.09
N VAL A 215 9.74 -5.17 -1.94
CA VAL A 215 9.65 -3.72 -1.79
C VAL A 215 11.05 -3.19 -1.50
N VAL A 216 11.56 -2.36 -2.40
CA VAL A 216 12.88 -1.76 -2.35
C VAL A 216 12.77 -0.37 -1.75
N GLN A 217 13.36 -0.17 -0.59
CA GLN A 217 13.46 1.13 0.07
C GLN A 217 14.90 1.61 0.02
N ALA A 218 15.10 2.91 -0.19
CA ALA A 218 16.39 3.54 -0.05
C ALA A 218 16.28 4.68 0.96
N HIS A 219 16.99 4.55 2.08
CA HIS A 219 17.11 5.64 3.04
C HIS A 219 18.32 6.50 2.69
N GLY A 220 18.14 7.81 2.67
CA GLY A 220 19.24 8.76 2.65
C GLY A 220 18.85 9.88 3.60
N SER A 221 19.71 10.23 4.55
CA SER A 221 19.52 11.42 5.36
C SER A 221 19.39 12.63 4.42
N ASP A 222 18.24 13.29 4.43
CA ASP A 222 17.96 14.64 3.94
C ASP A 222 18.92 15.17 2.85
N GLY A 223 18.92 14.50 1.69
CA GLY A 223 19.57 15.00 0.48
C GLY A 223 21.07 14.74 0.32
N MET A 224 21.71 13.98 1.22
CA MET A 224 23.12 13.56 1.04
C MET A 224 23.19 12.05 0.75
N VAL A 225 23.14 11.69 -0.53
CA VAL A 225 23.38 10.32 -1.02
C VAL A 225 24.89 10.07 -1.08
N GLU A 226 25.56 10.09 0.07
CA GLU A 226 27.01 9.80 0.15
C GLU A 226 27.33 8.41 0.72
N GLU A 227 26.35 7.65 1.24
CA GLU A 227 26.60 6.27 1.67
C GLU A 227 25.97 5.26 0.70
N GLU A 228 26.82 4.45 0.06
CA GLU A 228 26.48 3.42 -0.93
C GLU A 228 25.58 2.26 -0.41
N ASN A 229 25.04 2.33 0.82
CA ASN A 229 24.66 1.14 1.59
C ASN A 229 23.27 1.14 2.25
N CYS A 230 22.37 2.09 2.01
CA CYS A 230 21.07 2.11 2.68
C CYS A 230 19.91 1.63 1.79
N VAL A 231 20.11 0.55 1.02
CA VAL A 231 19.04 -0.09 0.24
C VAL A 231 18.55 -1.35 0.95
N PHE A 232 17.26 -1.39 1.24
CA PHE A 232 16.58 -2.51 1.87
C PHE A 232 15.66 -3.19 0.87
N PHE A 233 15.62 -4.52 0.92
CA PHE A 233 14.72 -5.35 0.13
C PHE A 233 13.81 -6.06 1.11
N LEU A 234 12.54 -5.67 1.15
CA LEU A 234 11.55 -6.22 2.06
C LEU A 234 10.74 -7.30 1.31
N PRO A 235 10.95 -8.59 1.64
CA PRO A 235 10.35 -9.69 0.91
C PRO A 235 8.88 -9.91 1.31
N HIS A 236 8.02 -10.04 0.31
CA HIS A 236 6.65 -10.51 0.44
C HIS A 236 6.51 -11.83 -0.29
N LYS A 237 6.27 -12.90 0.46
CA LYS A 237 6.25 -14.27 -0.06
C LYS A 237 4.83 -14.71 -0.34
N PRO A 238 4.59 -15.46 -1.43
CA PRO A 238 3.29 -16.09 -1.65
C PRO A 238 2.98 -17.08 -0.52
N ARG A 239 1.69 -17.24 -0.22
CA ARG A 239 1.21 -18.34 0.65
C ARG A 239 1.33 -19.72 -0.02
N SER A 240 1.57 -19.73 -1.34
CA SER A 240 1.79 -20.92 -2.16
C SER A 240 3.25 -21.06 -2.60
N GLU A 241 3.58 -22.11 -3.34
CA GLU A 241 4.93 -22.28 -3.90
C GLU A 241 5.30 -21.13 -4.86
N VAL A 242 6.56 -20.66 -4.76
CA VAL A 242 7.14 -19.71 -5.72
C VAL A 242 7.47 -20.45 -7.01
N VAL A 243 6.85 -20.03 -8.10
CA VAL A 243 7.01 -20.66 -9.43
C VAL A 243 7.76 -19.73 -10.40
N GLU A 244 7.48 -18.43 -10.34
CA GLU A 244 8.03 -17.45 -11.28
C GLU A 244 9.17 -16.63 -10.66
N SER A 245 9.88 -15.86 -11.50
CA SER A 245 10.95 -14.95 -11.05
C SER A 245 10.41 -13.86 -10.10
N PRO A 246 11.22 -13.21 -9.25
CA PRO A 246 10.72 -12.17 -8.35
C PRO A 246 10.29 -10.90 -9.10
N VAL A 247 9.48 -10.08 -8.43
CA VAL A 247 9.09 -8.72 -8.84
C VAL A 247 9.70 -7.74 -7.85
N PHE A 248 10.11 -6.56 -8.33
CA PHE A 248 10.68 -5.52 -7.48
C PHE A 248 9.89 -4.23 -7.66
N LEU A 249 9.53 -3.61 -6.54
CA LEU A 249 8.82 -2.33 -6.49
C LEU A 249 9.65 -1.36 -5.67
N PHE A 250 9.94 -0.18 -6.19
CA PHE A 250 10.61 0.86 -5.43
C PHE A 250 9.57 1.66 -4.65
N MET A 251 9.66 1.64 -3.33
CA MET A 251 8.84 2.50 -2.48
C MET A 251 9.56 3.84 -2.32
N LYS A 252 9.01 4.89 -2.94
CA LYS A 252 9.42 6.25 -2.63
C LYS A 252 8.93 6.52 -1.22
N GLY A 253 9.86 6.66 -0.26
CA GLY A 253 9.54 7.26 1.03
C GLY A 253 8.76 8.54 0.77
N THR A 254 7.50 8.56 1.20
CA THR A 254 6.65 9.69 0.88
C THR A 254 7.23 10.90 1.60
N GLY A 255 7.31 12.03 0.90
CA GLY A 255 7.53 13.30 1.57
C GLY A 255 6.31 13.57 2.44
N TRP A 256 6.29 12.96 3.63
CA TRP A 256 5.52 13.27 4.83
C TRP A 256 4.22 14.06 4.62
N CYS A 257 3.31 13.55 3.79
CA CYS A 257 1.92 14.03 3.73
C CYS A 257 1.09 13.21 4.72
N GLY A 258 1.29 13.43 6.02
CA GLY A 258 0.29 13.25 7.07
C GLY A 258 -0.56 11.96 7.21
N GLY A 259 -0.24 10.81 6.59
CA GLY A 259 -1.18 9.67 6.66
C GLY A 259 -0.69 8.28 6.22
N GLY A 260 0.61 8.01 6.13
CA GLY A 260 1.11 6.64 5.94
C GLY A 260 0.82 5.99 4.57
N ALA A 261 0.47 6.76 3.54
CA ALA A 261 0.30 6.22 2.20
C ALA A 261 1.66 5.99 1.52
N ASP A 262 1.96 4.74 1.14
CA ASP A 262 3.14 4.41 0.35
C ASP A 262 2.95 4.75 -1.14
N HIS A 263 4.03 5.17 -1.79
CA HIS A 263 4.05 5.35 -3.24
C HIS A 263 5.05 4.40 -3.90
N TYR A 264 4.53 3.52 -4.74
CA TYR A 264 5.30 2.47 -5.40
C TYR A 264 5.62 2.82 -6.86
N GLU A 265 6.85 2.56 -7.28
CA GLU A 265 7.29 2.61 -8.68
C GLU A 265 7.78 1.25 -9.17
N PRO A 266 7.57 0.91 -10.44
CA PRO A 266 8.07 -0.34 -11.01
C PRO A 266 9.59 -0.34 -11.11
N LEU A 267 10.20 -1.46 -10.72
CA LEU A 267 11.58 -1.78 -11.12
C LEU A 267 11.57 -2.88 -12.18
N ILE A 268 12.07 -2.56 -13.37
CA ILE A 268 12.17 -3.49 -14.48
C ILE A 268 13.42 -4.35 -14.28
N VAL A 269 13.19 -5.66 -14.26
CA VAL A 269 14.22 -6.67 -14.09
C VAL A 269 14.82 -7.04 -15.44
N SER A 270 16.13 -7.16 -15.49
CA SER A 270 16.84 -7.75 -16.63
C SER A 270 17.78 -8.84 -16.11
N PRO A 271 17.57 -10.13 -16.47
CA PRO A 271 18.47 -11.19 -16.05
C PRO A 271 19.86 -10.95 -16.65
N SER A 272 20.89 -11.11 -15.83
CA SER A 272 22.29 -10.92 -16.23
C SER A 272 23.10 -12.17 -15.93
N GLN A 273 24.04 -12.49 -16.82
CA GLN A 273 25.05 -13.51 -16.51
C GLN A 273 25.92 -13.00 -15.36
N MET A 274 26.11 -13.85 -14.35
CA MET A 274 26.84 -13.53 -13.14
C MET A 274 28.33 -13.30 -13.47
N ILE A 275 28.79 -12.04 -13.43
CA ILE A 275 30.19 -11.70 -13.78
C ILE A 275 31.12 -11.84 -12.56
N SER A 276 30.62 -11.59 -11.34
CA SER A 276 31.32 -11.85 -10.06
C SER A 276 30.34 -11.72 -8.89
N GLN A 277 30.49 -12.56 -7.85
CA GLN A 277 29.63 -12.62 -6.66
C GLN A 277 29.91 -11.47 -5.67
N GLU A 278 31.11 -10.88 -5.71
CA GLU A 278 31.57 -9.83 -4.78
C GLU A 278 30.94 -8.45 -5.01
N LYS A 279 30.20 -8.27 -6.12
CA LYS A 279 29.63 -6.97 -6.52
C LYS A 279 28.11 -6.91 -6.49
N VAL A 280 27.44 -7.97 -6.05
CA VAL A 280 25.99 -8.13 -6.16
C VAL A 280 25.32 -7.90 -4.80
N ALA A 281 24.20 -7.18 -4.79
CA ALA A 281 23.36 -7.09 -3.61
C ALA A 281 22.65 -8.43 -3.37
N PHE A 282 22.57 -8.87 -2.11
CA PHE A 282 21.88 -10.11 -1.75
C PHE A 282 20.47 -9.81 -1.27
N VAL A 283 19.49 -10.55 -1.78
CA VAL A 283 18.16 -10.64 -1.18
C VAL A 283 18.03 -11.99 -0.48
N LEU A 284 17.58 -11.97 0.78
CA LEU A 284 17.39 -13.14 1.65
C LEU A 284 15.91 -13.53 1.73
#